data_AF-A0A0A9DSM8-F1
#
_entry.id   AF-A0A0A9DSM8-F1
#
_cell.length_a   1.000
_cell.length_b   1.000
_cell.length_c   1.000
_cell.angle_alpha   90.00
_cell.angle_beta   90.00
_cell.angle_gamma   90.00
#
_symmetry.space_group_name_H-M   'P 1'
#
loop_
_entity.id
_entity.type
_entity.pdbx_description
1 polymer ?
#
loop_
_entity_poly.entity_id
_entity_poly.type
_entity_poly.pdbx_seq_one_letter_code
_entity_poly.pdbx_strand_id
1 'polypeptide(L)'
;MNNILRIGKVNVIGDVILFLGKLCVSLFCALFAFLMLDTHKYKSAHNKISSPLIPVVITWALGYIVAKLFFAVVEMSIDTIILSFCQDAEEHQGNAQYAPPLLMETLDEQSELQRLTQGP
;
A
#
# COMPACT_ATOMS: atom_id res chain seq x y z
N MET A 1 8.87 26.07 6.12
CA MET A 1 9.17 24.75 6.74
C MET A 1 7.92 23.94 7.11
N ASN A 2 6.76 24.57 7.38
CA ASN A 2 5.52 23.83 7.73
C ASN A 2 4.93 22.94 6.62
N ASN A 3 5.18 23.24 5.34
CA ASN A 3 4.68 22.41 4.22
C ASN A 3 5.39 21.05 4.09
N ILE A 4 6.71 20.98 4.34
CA ILE A 4 7.50 19.73 4.25
C ILE A 4 7.05 18.71 5.31
N LEU A 5 6.73 19.16 6.53
CA LEU A 5 6.29 18.28 7.60
C LEU A 5 4.89 17.68 7.33
N ARG A 6 4.01 18.45 6.65
CA ARG A 6 2.69 17.98 6.17
C ARG A 6 2.82 16.89 5.12
N ILE A 7 3.66 17.14 4.11
CA ILE A 7 3.90 16.20 3.01
C ILE A 7 4.50 14.90 3.56
N GLY A 8 5.41 14.99 4.53
CA GLY A 8 5.98 13.83 5.21
C GLY A 8 4.96 12.94 5.91
N LYS A 9 3.91 13.50 6.54
CA LYS A 9 2.86 12.70 7.20
C LYS A 9 1.97 11.94 6.22
N VAL A 10 1.62 12.56 5.09
CA VAL A 10 0.81 11.91 4.04
C VAL A 10 1.56 10.73 3.45
N ASN A 11 2.87 10.90 3.22
CA ASN A 11 3.74 9.82 2.76
C ASN A 11 3.75 8.64 3.74
N VAL A 12 3.88 8.91 5.04
CA VAL A 12 3.91 7.87 6.08
C VAL A 12 2.58 7.09 6.16
N ILE A 13 1.44 7.77 6.03
CA ILE A 13 0.13 7.09 6.01
C ILE A 13 0.01 6.21 4.76
N GLY A 14 0.46 6.71 3.61
CA GLY A 14 0.58 5.95 2.37
C GLY A 14 1.42 4.68 2.57
N ASP A 15 2.62 4.82 3.14
CA ASP A 15 3.52 3.70 3.40
C ASP A 15 2.90 2.61 4.28
N VAL A 16 2.15 3.00 5.33
CA VAL A 16 1.46 2.05 6.21
C VAL A 16 0.34 1.31 5.47
N ILE A 17 -0.46 2.03 4.67
CA ILE A 17 -1.55 1.42 3.88
C ILE A 17 -0.96 0.44 2.86
N LEU A 18 0.13 0.82 2.19
CA LEU A 18 0.80 -0.01 1.19
C LEU A 18 1.45 -1.23 1.83
N PHE A 19 2.03 -1.09 3.03
CA PHE A 19 2.52 -2.20 3.82
C PHE A 19 1.41 -3.19 4.20
N LEU A 20 0.27 -2.68 4.66
CA LEU A 20 -0.88 -3.51 5.02
C LEU A 20 -1.45 -4.23 3.79
N GLY A 21 -1.48 -3.55 2.64
CA GLY A 21 -1.85 -4.14 1.35
C GLY A 21 -0.92 -5.29 0.93
N LYS A 22 0.40 -5.07 0.99
CA LYS A 22 1.44 -6.10 0.72
C LYS A 22 1.21 -7.35 1.59
N LEU A 23 0.99 -7.16 2.90
CA LEU A 23 0.71 -8.26 3.82
C LEU A 23 -0.60 -8.96 3.50
N CYS A 24 -1.68 -8.22 3.30
CA CYS A 24 -3.01 -8.76 3.01
C CYS A 24 -3.00 -9.65 1.75
N VAL A 25 -2.45 -9.16 0.64
CA VAL A 25 -2.33 -9.92 -0.61
C VAL A 25 -1.53 -11.21 -0.40
N SER A 26 -0.38 -11.14 0.30
CA SER A 26 0.44 -12.32 0.56
C SER A 26 -0.30 -13.37 1.40
N LEU A 27 -1.03 -12.95 2.45
CA LEU A 27 -1.79 -13.85 3.32
C LEU A 27 -2.96 -14.50 2.58
N PHE A 28 -3.64 -13.76 1.69
CA PHE A 28 -4.67 -14.33 0.82
C PHE A 28 -4.09 -15.40 -0.11
N CYS A 29 -2.94 -15.17 -0.73
CA CYS A 29 -2.27 -16.19 -1.55
C CYS A 29 -1.97 -17.47 -0.75
N ALA A 30 -1.51 -17.33 0.50
CA ALA A 30 -1.25 -18.47 1.38
C ALA A 30 -2.55 -19.21 1.78
N LEU A 31 -3.62 -18.48 2.10
CA LEU A 31 -4.93 -19.05 2.41
C LEU A 31 -5.50 -19.83 1.22
N PHE A 32 -5.46 -19.25 0.02
CA PHE A 32 -5.90 -19.95 -1.19
C PHE A 32 -5.07 -21.21 -1.48
N ALA A 33 -3.75 -21.15 -1.29
CA ALA A 33 -2.87 -22.32 -1.43
C ALA A 33 -3.23 -23.42 -0.41
N PHE A 34 -3.49 -23.04 0.84
CA PHE A 34 -3.91 -23.98 1.89
C PHE A 34 -5.26 -24.62 1.58
N LEU A 35 -6.27 -23.83 1.19
CA LEU A 35 -7.60 -24.34 0.82
C LEU A 35 -7.55 -25.25 -0.41
N MET A 36 -6.73 -24.92 -1.39
CA MET A 36 -6.52 -25.76 -2.58
C MET A 36 -5.90 -27.12 -2.22
N LEU A 37 -4.98 -27.14 -1.25
CA LEU A 37 -4.33 -28.37 -0.77
C LEU A 37 -5.21 -29.19 0.19
N ASP A 38 -6.15 -28.57 0.93
CA ASP A 38 -7.09 -29.29 1.82
C ASP A 38 -8.25 -29.95 1.04
N THR A 39 -8.39 -29.69 -0.25
CA THR A 39 -9.37 -30.36 -1.12
C THR A 39 -9.10 -31.88 -1.19
N HIS A 40 -10.17 -32.68 -1.10
CA HIS A 40 -10.17 -34.16 -0.97
C HIS A 40 -9.31 -34.93 -2.00
N LYS A 41 -8.98 -34.30 -3.14
CA LYS A 41 -8.05 -34.86 -4.15
C LYS A 41 -6.61 -35.04 -3.66
N TYR A 42 -6.16 -34.25 -2.69
CA TYR A 42 -4.79 -34.31 -2.15
C TYR A 42 -4.71 -34.94 -0.75
N LYS A 43 -5.86 -35.14 -0.08
CA LYS A 43 -5.96 -35.67 1.29
C LYS A 43 -6.05 -37.20 1.37
N SER A 44 -6.59 -37.86 0.33
CA SER A 44 -6.97 -39.28 0.41
C SER A 44 -6.48 -40.17 -0.74
N ALA A 45 -5.73 -39.64 -1.71
CA ALA A 45 -5.15 -40.46 -2.78
C ALA A 45 -3.77 -41.00 -2.37
N HIS A 46 -3.37 -42.13 -2.95
CA HIS A 46 -2.13 -42.92 -2.77
C HIS A 46 -0.79 -42.13 -2.82
N ASN A 47 -0.84 -40.80 -2.99
CA ASN A 47 0.26 -39.84 -3.00
C ASN A 47 0.22 -39.00 -1.70
N LYS A 48 0.65 -39.59 -0.59
CA LYS A 48 0.76 -38.89 0.70
C LYS A 48 1.88 -37.85 0.60
N ILE A 49 1.52 -36.58 0.35
CA ILE A 49 2.47 -35.46 0.40
C ILE A 49 2.92 -35.32 1.86
N SER A 50 4.21 -35.52 2.12
CA SER A 50 4.75 -35.63 3.48
C SER A 50 4.61 -34.36 4.32
N SER A 51 4.33 -33.20 3.71
CA SER A 51 3.93 -31.96 4.42
C SER A 51 3.32 -30.94 3.45
N PRO A 52 2.02 -30.57 3.56
CA PRO A 52 1.40 -29.50 2.78
C PRO A 52 1.93 -28.10 3.15
N LEU A 53 2.74 -28.01 4.20
CA LEU A 53 3.31 -26.76 4.71
C LEU A 53 4.35 -26.16 3.74
N ILE A 54 5.17 -27.01 3.10
CA ILE A 54 6.21 -26.58 2.15
C ILE A 54 5.61 -25.85 0.93
N PRO A 55 4.65 -26.43 0.18
CA PRO A 55 4.06 -25.72 -0.95
C PRO A 55 3.33 -24.45 -0.54
N VAL A 56 2.66 -24.42 0.63
CA VAL A 56 2.02 -23.19 1.14
C VAL A 56 3.04 -22.08 1.40
N VAL A 57 4.18 -22.41 2.03
CA VAL A 57 5.25 -21.42 2.30
C VAL A 57 5.88 -20.90 1.01
N ILE A 58 6.10 -21.77 0.01
CA ILE A 58 6.61 -21.36 -1.31
C ILE A 58 5.61 -20.43 -2.00
N THR A 59 4.31 -20.77 -2.01
CA THR A 59 3.28 -19.93 -2.60
C THR A 59 3.14 -18.60 -1.88
N TRP A 60 3.24 -18.59 -0.54
CA TRP A 60 3.27 -17.36 0.25
C TRP A 60 4.46 -16.47 -0.10
N ALA A 61 5.67 -17.03 -0.20
CA ALA A 61 6.88 -16.29 -0.56
C ALA A 61 6.78 -15.69 -1.97
N LEU A 62 6.32 -16.47 -2.95
CA LEU A 62 6.10 -15.97 -4.32
C LEU A 62 5.01 -14.89 -4.35
N GLY A 63 3.90 -15.09 -3.64
CA GLY A 63 2.83 -14.11 -3.51
C GLY A 63 3.30 -12.81 -2.87
N TYR A 64 4.18 -12.88 -1.86
CA TYR A 64 4.81 -11.71 -1.25
C TYR A 64 5.71 -10.96 -2.22
N ILE A 65 6.52 -11.65 -3.03
CA ILE A 65 7.37 -11.02 -4.05
C ILE A 65 6.52 -10.27 -5.09
N VAL A 66 5.46 -10.91 -5.59
CA VAL A 66 4.55 -10.28 -6.56
C VAL A 66 3.86 -9.06 -5.95
N ALA A 67 3.36 -9.18 -4.71
CA ALA A 67 2.78 -8.05 -3.99
C ALA A 67 3.80 -6.91 -3.82
N LYS A 68 5.03 -7.22 -3.39
CA LYS A 68 6.11 -6.23 -3.26
C LYS A 68 6.35 -5.46 -4.56
N LEU A 69 6.47 -6.16 -5.69
CA LEU A 69 6.71 -5.53 -6.99
C LEU A 69 5.52 -4.66 -7.43
N PHE A 70 4.29 -5.15 -7.27
CA PHE A 70 3.10 -4.39 -7.61
C PHE A 70 2.98 -3.11 -6.79
N PHE A 71 3.07 -3.21 -5.46
CA PHE A 71 2.95 -2.07 -4.58
C PHE A 71 4.15 -1.10 -4.69
N ALA A 72 5.33 -1.54 -5.15
CA ALA A 72 6.45 -0.63 -5.44
C ALA A 72 6.13 0.33 -6.60
N VAL A 73 5.39 -0.13 -7.61
CA VAL A 73 4.91 0.75 -8.70
C VAL A 73 3.89 1.75 -8.16
N VAL A 74 3.03 1.33 -7.22
CA VAL A 74 2.05 2.21 -6.56
C VAL A 74 2.76 3.29 -5.74
N GLU A 75 3.78 2.91 -4.95
CA GLU A 75 4.62 3.85 -4.18
C GLU A 75 5.25 4.91 -5.11
N MET A 76 5.91 4.48 -6.18
CA MET A 76 6.51 5.40 -7.16
C MET A 76 5.47 6.33 -7.82
N SER A 77 4.25 5.83 -8.04
CA SER A 77 3.16 6.63 -8.60
C SER A 77 2.68 7.70 -7.62
N ILE A 78 2.56 7.36 -6.34
CA ILE A 78 2.18 8.31 -5.28
C ILE A 78 3.23 9.44 -5.18
N ASP A 79 4.52 9.09 -5.14
CA ASP A 79 5.62 10.06 -5.11
C ASP A 79 5.54 11.04 -6.29
N THR A 80 5.30 10.49 -7.49
CA THR A 80 5.20 11.29 -8.73
C THR A 80 4.00 12.25 -8.70
N ILE A 81 2.85 11.79 -8.18
CA ILE A 81 1.64 12.63 -8.03
C ILE A 81 1.92 13.77 -7.05
N ILE A 82 2.54 13.49 -5.91
CA ILE A 82 2.88 14.49 -4.90
C ILE A 82 3.89 15.51 -5.46
N LEU A 83 4.93 15.06 -6.16
CA LEU A 83 5.89 15.95 -6.80
C LEU A 83 5.24 16.84 -7.85
N SER A 84 4.33 16.28 -8.65
CA SER A 84 3.59 17.03 -9.67
C SER A 84 2.68 18.08 -9.03
N PHE A 85 2.05 17.75 -7.89
CA PHE A 85 1.30 18.71 -7.09
C PHE A 85 2.19 19.84 -6.54
N CYS A 86 3.37 19.50 -6.02
CA CYS A 86 4.31 20.51 -5.51
C CYS A 86 4.77 21.46 -6.62
N GLN A 87 5.11 20.93 -7.79
CA GLN A 87 5.49 21.72 -8.96
C GLN A 87 4.37 22.66 -9.40
N ASP A 88 3.12 22.15 -9.46
CA ASP A 88 1.95 22.95 -9.84
C ASP A 88 1.67 24.07 -8.84
N ALA A 89 1.75 23.77 -7.54
CA ALA A 89 1.59 24.76 -6.49
C ALA A 89 2.69 25.85 -6.55
N GLU A 90 3.92 25.49 -6.89
CA GLU A 90 5.03 26.45 -6.99
C GLU A 90 4.84 27.44 -8.16
N GLU A 91 4.42 26.94 -9.33
CA GLU A 91 4.16 27.76 -10.52
C GLU A 91 3.00 28.74 -10.31
N HIS A 92 2.01 28.37 -9.48
CA HIS A 92 0.77 29.13 -9.25
C HIS A 92 0.70 29.79 -7.87
N GLN A 93 1.83 30.25 -7.31
CA GLN A 93 1.89 31.02 -6.04
C GLN A 93 1.23 30.32 -4.83
N GLY A 94 1.30 28.99 -4.79
CA GLY A 94 0.75 28.16 -3.72
C GLY A 94 -0.66 27.62 -3.98
N ASN A 95 -1.26 27.91 -5.14
CA ASN A 95 -2.59 27.44 -5.50
C ASN A 95 -2.53 26.43 -6.65
N ALA A 96 -2.40 25.14 -6.32
CA ALA A 96 -2.40 24.06 -7.31
C ALA A 96 -3.72 24.09 -8.11
N GLN A 97 -3.62 24.25 -9.43
CA GLN A 97 -4.77 24.48 -10.31
C GLN A 97 -5.12 23.26 -11.15
N TYR A 98 -4.17 22.33 -11.34
CA TYR A 98 -4.35 21.11 -12.12
C TYR A 98 -4.50 19.86 -11.25
N ALA A 99 -4.36 20.00 -9.93
CA ALA A 99 -4.53 18.92 -8.98
C ALA A 99 -6.01 18.44 -8.89
N PRO A 100 -6.26 17.13 -8.74
CA PRO A 100 -7.61 16.62 -8.55
C PRO A 100 -8.22 17.14 -7.23
N PRO A 101 -9.54 17.46 -7.20
CA PRO A 101 -10.18 18.10 -6.05
C PRO A 101 -10.11 17.24 -4.79
N LEU A 102 -10.24 15.92 -4.91
CA LEU A 102 -10.08 14.97 -3.80
C LEU A 102 -8.70 15.06 -3.13
N LEU A 103 -7.64 15.29 -3.91
CA LEU A 103 -6.29 15.42 -3.39
C LEU A 103 -6.11 16.76 -2.67
N MET A 104 -6.71 17.83 -3.19
CA MET A 104 -6.75 19.12 -2.48
C MET A 104 -7.54 19.05 -1.18
N GLU A 105 -8.73 18.46 -1.19
CA GLU A 105 -9.57 18.28 0.02
C GLU A 105 -8.84 17.47 1.08
N THR A 106 -8.27 16.31 0.71
CA THR A 106 -7.53 15.47 1.66
C THR A 106 -6.29 16.18 2.23
N LEU A 107 -5.55 16.92 1.41
CA LEU A 107 -4.43 17.72 1.88
C LEU A 107 -4.89 18.86 2.81
N ASP A 108 -6.04 19.47 2.56
CA ASP A 108 -6.58 20.56 3.37
C ASP A 108 -7.22 20.08 4.70
N GLU A 109 -7.85 18.90 4.72
CA GLU A 109 -8.32 18.26 5.95
C GLU A 109 -7.16 17.85 6.88
N GLN A 110 -6.11 17.23 6.32
CA GLN A 110 -4.89 16.92 7.07
C GLN A 110 -4.24 18.19 7.62
N SER A 111 -4.40 19.26 6.86
CA SER A 111 -3.93 20.60 7.12
C SER A 111 -4.58 21.21 8.36
N GLU A 112 -5.91 21.17 8.44
CA GLU A 112 -6.68 21.62 9.59
C GLU A 112 -6.43 20.74 10.82
N LEU A 113 -6.41 19.42 10.65
CA LEU A 113 -6.13 18.47 11.74
C LEU A 113 -4.78 18.74 12.41
N GLN A 114 -3.74 19.08 11.64
CA GLN A 114 -2.44 19.47 12.19
C GLN A 114 -2.50 20.77 13.01
N ARG A 115 -3.26 21.77 12.56
CA ARG A 115 -3.45 23.01 13.32
C ARG A 115 -4.17 22.75 14.64
N LEU A 116 -5.13 21.83 14.65
CA LEU A 116 -5.86 21.43 15.85
C LEU A 116 -4.99 20.61 16.82
N THR A 117 -4.10 19.74 16.32
CA THR A 117 -3.20 18.95 17.18
C THR A 117 -2.01 19.75 17.72
N GLN A 118 -1.66 20.88 17.10
CA GLN A 118 -0.60 21.78 17.57
C GLN A 118 -1.15 23.00 18.34
N GLY A 119 -2.23 22.84 19.12
CA GLY A 119 -2.79 23.90 19.97
C GLY A 119 -1.73 24.61 20.84
N PRO A 120 -2.00 25.88 21.23
CA PRO A 120 -1.07 27.03 21.29
C PRO A 120 0.27 26.82 21.98
#